data_AF-A0A2M8Q636-F1
#
_entry.id   AF-A0A2M8Q636-F1
#
_cell.length_a   1.000
_cell.length_b   1.000
_cell.length_c   1.000
_cell.angle_alpha   90.00
_cell.angle_beta   90.00
_cell.angle_gamma   90.00
#
_symmetry.space_group_name_H-M   'P 1'
#
loop_
_entity.id
_entity.type
_entity.pdbx_description
1 polymer ?
#
loop_
_entity_poly.entity_id
_entity_poly.type
_entity_poly.pdbx_seq_one_letter_code
_entity_poly.pdbx_strand_id
1 'polypeptide(L)'
;PASPYRRWFTFDPMYKHGYRTFFDVAGMPQLNTDEPAVRTFLCSAAQHWLAAGADGFRLDYAAGPSHVFWSHFRAACRQVKADCWLFGEVTRTGALLRTYT
;
A
#
# COMPACT_ATOMS: atom_id res chain seq x y z
N PRO A 1 -1.17 -22.56 7.44
CA PRO A 1 -0.23 -21.82 8.32
C PRO A 1 1.17 -21.61 7.73
N ALA A 2 1.73 -22.61 7.03
CA ALA A 2 3.13 -22.59 6.55
C ALA A 2 3.40 -21.85 5.22
N SER A 3 2.42 -21.11 4.68
CA SER A 3 2.65 -20.36 3.43
C SER A 3 3.69 -19.26 3.66
N PRO A 4 4.67 -19.09 2.76
CA PRO A 4 5.65 -18.01 2.86
C PRO A 4 4.99 -16.61 2.76
N TYR A 5 3.80 -16.55 2.16
CA TYR A 5 3.03 -15.31 2.01
C TYR A 5 2.07 -15.05 3.18
N ARG A 6 2.07 -15.88 4.23
CA ARG A 6 1.14 -15.75 5.36
C ARG A 6 1.24 -14.39 6.07
N ARG A 7 2.40 -13.75 6.06
CA ARG A 7 2.61 -12.41 6.65
C ARG A 7 2.24 -11.26 5.72
N TRP A 8 1.95 -11.55 4.44
CA TRP A 8 1.53 -10.53 3.48
C TRP A 8 0.12 -10.00 3.76
N PHE A 9 -0.65 -10.73 4.57
CA PHE A 9 -2.01 -10.36 4.97
C PHE A 9 -2.15 -10.48 6.49
N THR A 10 -3.16 -9.81 7.04
CA THR A 10 -3.47 -9.88 8.46
C THR A 10 -4.63 -10.84 8.68
N PHE A 11 -4.41 -11.88 9.48
CA PHE A 11 -5.42 -12.87 9.84
C PHE A 11 -5.66 -12.81 11.34
N ASP A 12 -6.91 -12.68 11.73
CA ASP A 12 -7.36 -12.62 13.12
C ASP A 12 -8.84 -13.00 13.18
N PRO A 13 -9.29 -13.84 14.14
CA PRO A 13 -10.69 -14.19 14.31
C PRO A 13 -11.63 -13.01 14.55
N MET A 14 -11.11 -11.83 14.95
CA MET A 14 -11.90 -10.61 15.10
C MET A 14 -12.47 -10.08 13.78
N TYR A 15 -11.83 -10.40 12.64
CA TYR A 15 -12.30 -9.97 11.33
C TYR A 15 -13.41 -10.89 10.83
N LYS A 16 -14.41 -10.32 10.15
CA LYS A 16 -15.61 -11.04 9.66
C LYS A 16 -15.28 -12.31 8.86
N HIS A 17 -14.23 -12.28 8.05
CA HIS A 17 -13.80 -13.40 7.21
C HIS A 17 -12.59 -14.16 7.77
N GLY A 18 -12.17 -13.85 9.00
CA GLY A 18 -10.93 -14.36 9.61
C GLY A 18 -9.65 -13.66 9.11
N TYR A 19 -9.79 -12.66 8.25
CA TYR A 19 -8.69 -11.82 7.76
C TYR A 19 -9.18 -10.41 7.42
N ARG A 20 -8.24 -9.47 7.43
CA ARG A 20 -8.49 -8.05 7.16
C ARG A 20 -8.72 -7.82 5.67
N THR A 21 -9.76 -7.06 5.34
CA THR A 21 -10.12 -6.73 3.96
C THR A 21 -10.42 -5.24 3.79
N PHE A 22 -10.56 -4.82 2.54
CA PHE A 22 -11.17 -3.54 2.21
C PHE A 22 -12.68 -3.59 2.49
N PHE A 23 -13.15 -2.82 3.48
CA PHE A 23 -14.58 -2.70 3.86
C PHE A 23 -15.37 -4.02 3.89
N ASP A 24 -14.84 -5.06 4.54
CA ASP A 24 -15.47 -6.39 4.63
C ASP A 24 -15.75 -7.08 3.29
N VAL A 25 -15.16 -6.62 2.19
CA VAL A 25 -15.26 -7.25 0.88
C VAL A 25 -14.30 -8.45 0.85
N ALA A 26 -14.84 -9.67 0.91
CA ALA A 26 -14.06 -10.90 1.00
C ALA A 26 -13.04 -11.06 -0.15
N GLY A 27 -13.39 -10.61 -1.36
CA GLY A 27 -12.50 -10.66 -2.53
C GLY A 27 -11.32 -9.69 -2.50
N MET A 28 -11.22 -8.81 -1.51
CA MET A 28 -10.19 -7.78 -1.40
C MET A 28 -9.41 -7.88 -0.08
N PRO A 29 -8.60 -8.94 0.11
CA PRO A 29 -7.74 -9.06 1.29
C PRO A 29 -6.72 -7.91 1.32
N GLN A 30 -6.64 -7.24 2.48
CA GLN A 30 -5.76 -6.09 2.64
C GLN A 30 -4.31 -6.53 2.82
N LEU A 31 -3.43 -6.02 1.96
CA LEU A 31 -1.99 -6.22 2.07
C LEU A 31 -1.44 -5.54 3.34
N ASN A 32 -0.58 -6.26 4.04
CA ASN A 32 0.21 -5.74 5.14
C ASN A 32 1.43 -4.99 4.60
N THR A 33 1.29 -3.68 4.38
CA THR A 33 2.33 -2.83 3.78
C THR A 33 3.54 -2.57 4.69
N ASP A 34 3.43 -2.92 5.97
CA ASP A 34 4.56 -2.84 6.92
C ASP A 34 5.48 -4.07 6.82
N GLU A 35 4.99 -5.22 6.32
CA GLU A 35 5.83 -6.39 6.01
C GLU A 35 6.84 -6.03 4.90
N PRO A 36 8.16 -6.15 5.16
CA PRO A 36 9.18 -5.75 4.19
C PRO A 36 9.04 -6.40 2.81
N ALA A 37 8.65 -7.67 2.75
CA ALA A 37 8.47 -8.37 1.47
C ALA A 37 7.34 -7.76 0.62
N VAL A 38 6.23 -7.35 1.24
CA VAL A 38 5.10 -6.68 0.55
C VAL A 38 5.54 -5.30 0.07
N ARG A 39 6.22 -4.53 0.94
CA ARG A 39 6.70 -3.19 0.60
C ARG A 39 7.67 -3.22 -0.59
N THR A 40 8.64 -4.14 -0.57
CA THR A 40 9.56 -4.36 -1.68
C THR A 40 8.81 -4.72 -2.95
N PHE A 41 7.87 -5.66 -2.88
CA PHE A 41 7.07 -6.07 -4.03
C PHE A 41 6.32 -4.90 -4.67
N LEU A 42 5.60 -4.09 -3.86
CA LEU A 42 4.84 -2.95 -4.35
C LEU A 42 5.74 -1.83 -4.90
N CYS A 43 6.88 -1.56 -4.26
CA CYS A 43 7.85 -0.58 -4.77
C CYS A 43 8.45 -1.05 -6.11
N SER A 44 8.83 -2.32 -6.22
CA SER A 44 9.35 -2.88 -7.48
C SER A 44 8.31 -2.86 -8.59
N ALA A 45 7.03 -3.11 -8.28
CA ALA A 45 5.95 -2.98 -9.24
C ALA A 45 5.79 -1.54 -9.75
N ALA A 46 5.85 -0.55 -8.85
CA ALA A 46 5.80 0.86 -9.24
C ALA A 46 7.01 1.25 -10.10
N GLN A 47 8.21 0.84 -9.70
CA GLN A 47 9.44 1.08 -10.46
C GLN A 47 9.38 0.45 -11.86
N HIS A 48 8.83 -0.76 -11.98
CA HIS A 48 8.64 -1.42 -13.27
C HIS A 48 7.79 -0.59 -14.23
N TRP A 49 6.64 -0.08 -13.77
CA TRP A 49 5.75 0.71 -14.62
C TRP A 49 6.31 2.11 -14.94
N LEU A 50 7.04 2.74 -14.02
CA LEU A 50 7.74 3.99 -14.30
C LEU A 50 8.85 3.78 -15.35
N ALA A 51 9.61 2.69 -15.25
CA ALA A 51 10.62 2.34 -16.25
C ALA A 51 9.99 2.01 -17.62
N ALA A 52 8.75 1.53 -17.63
CA ALA A 52 7.97 1.30 -18.84
C ALA A 52 7.35 2.59 -19.44
N GLY A 53 7.57 3.76 -18.83
CA GLY A 53 7.16 5.06 -19.37
C GLY A 53 5.96 5.71 -18.71
N ALA A 54 5.41 5.15 -17.63
CA ALA A 54 4.39 5.86 -16.85
C ALA A 54 4.96 7.13 -16.20
N ASP A 55 4.17 8.21 -16.17
CA ASP A 55 4.59 9.48 -15.56
C ASP A 55 4.33 9.56 -14.05
N GLY A 56 3.60 8.60 -13.49
CA GLY A 56 3.15 8.69 -12.11
C GLY A 56 2.05 7.71 -11.75
N PHE A 57 1.53 7.86 -10.54
CA PHE A 57 0.47 7.01 -10.01
C PHE A 57 -0.61 7.82 -9.30
N ARG A 58 -1.85 7.46 -9.62
CA ARG A 58 -3.02 7.67 -8.75
C ARG A 58 -3.06 6.54 -7.72
N LEU A 59 -2.97 6.87 -6.44
CA LEU A 59 -2.87 5.90 -5.36
C LEU A 59 -4.26 5.65 -4.77
N ASP A 60 -4.84 4.49 -5.06
CA ASP A 60 -6.13 4.06 -4.54
C ASP A 60 -6.11 3.94 -3.02
N TYR A 61 -7.21 4.36 -2.37
CA TYR A 61 -7.39 4.30 -0.91
C TYR A 61 -6.12 4.68 -0.13
N ALA A 62 -5.57 5.86 -0.41
CA ALA A 62 -4.28 6.29 0.13
C ALA A 62 -4.26 6.44 1.66
N ALA A 63 -5.45 6.52 2.28
CA ALA A 63 -5.63 6.51 3.73
C ALA A 63 -5.43 5.13 4.39
N GLY A 64 -5.28 4.05 3.61
CA GLY A 64 -5.11 2.69 4.13
C GLY A 64 -3.69 2.35 4.57
N PRO A 65 -2.69 2.43 3.67
CA PRO A 65 -1.29 2.15 4.01
C PRO A 65 -0.69 3.15 5.00
N SER A 66 0.36 2.73 5.71
CA SER A 66 1.06 3.55 6.69
C SER A 66 1.83 4.71 6.05
N HIS A 67 2.08 5.78 6.81
CA HIS A 67 2.94 6.90 6.36
C HIS A 67 4.38 6.44 6.07
N VAL A 68 4.85 5.42 6.78
CA VAL A 68 6.16 4.79 6.55
C VAL A 68 6.18 4.15 5.17
N PHE A 69 5.15 3.38 4.82
CA PHE A 69 5.03 2.81 3.47
C PHE A 69 5.07 3.90 2.39
N TRP A 70 4.29 4.98 2.54
CA TRP A 70 4.25 6.06 1.54
C TRP A 70 5.58 6.78 1.38
N SER A 71 6.34 6.95 2.46
CA SER A 71 7.68 7.53 2.42
C SER A 71 8.64 6.67 1.60
N HIS A 72 8.62 5.35 1.82
CA HIS A 72 9.41 4.39 1.04
C HIS A 72 8.96 4.34 -0.43
N PHE A 73 7.66 4.28 -0.68
CA PHE A 73 7.09 4.23 -2.03
C PHE A 73 7.50 5.45 -2.85
N ARG A 74 7.36 6.65 -2.27
CA ARG A 74 7.80 7.90 -2.91
C ARG A 74 9.30 7.89 -3.20
N ALA A 75 10.13 7.46 -2.25
CA ALA A 75 11.57 7.38 -2.46
C ALA A 75 11.92 6.41 -3.60
N ALA A 76 11.31 5.22 -3.63
CA ALA A 76 11.53 4.22 -4.65
C ALA A 76 11.11 4.69 -6.06
N CYS A 77 9.96 5.36 -6.18
CA CYS A 77 9.51 5.93 -7.46
C CYS A 77 10.48 6.99 -7.98
N ARG A 78 10.94 7.90 -7.11
CA ARG A 78 11.85 8.99 -7.51
C ARG A 78 13.26 8.52 -7.86
N GLN A 79 13.66 7.31 -7.47
CA GLN A 79 14.89 6.68 -7.95
C GLN A 79 14.83 6.33 -9.45
N VAL A 80 13.63 6.06 -9.99
CA VAL A 80 13.44 5.74 -11.41
C VAL A 80 13.09 6.98 -12.22
N LYS A 81 12.16 7.81 -11.72
CA LYS A 81 11.71 9.02 -12.39
C LYS A 81 11.53 10.15 -11.36
N ALA A 82 12.47 11.08 -11.30
CA ALA A 82 12.57 12.09 -10.23
C ALA A 82 11.36 13.05 -10.18
N ASP A 83 10.75 13.29 -11.35
CA ASP A 83 9.58 14.11 -11.61
C ASP A 83 8.27 13.31 -11.62
N CYS A 84 8.27 12.03 -11.19
CA CYS A 84 7.06 11.23 -11.18
C CYS A 84 5.95 11.89 -10.34
N TRP A 85 4.74 11.94 -10.89
CA TRP A 85 3.60 12.54 -10.20
C TRP A 85 2.86 11.51 -9.35
N LEU A 86 2.76 11.74 -8.04
CA LEU A 86 2.04 10.88 -7.12
C LEU A 86 0.89 11.66 -6.49
N PHE A 87 -0.32 11.16 -6.59
CA PHE A 87 -1.48 11.74 -5.91
C PHE A 87 -2.37 10.64 -5.34
N GLY A 88 -2.79 10.82 -4.08
CA GLY A 88 -3.57 9.83 -3.36
C GLY A 88 -5.06 10.13 -3.37
N GLU A 89 -5.86 9.09 -3.54
CA GLU A 89 -7.28 9.15 -3.24
C GLU A 89 -7.49 9.15 -1.73
N VAL A 90 -8.05 10.26 -1.24
CA VAL A 90 -8.32 10.46 0.17
C VAL A 90 -9.72 11.05 0.29
N THR A 91 -10.63 10.25 0.85
CA THR A 91 -12.03 10.64 1.04
C THR A 91 -12.34 11.08 2.48
N ARG A 92 -11.41 10.86 3.41
CA ARG A 92 -11.53 11.26 4.82
C ARG A 92 -11.02 12.69 5.03
N THR A 93 -11.52 13.36 6.07
CA THR A 93 -11.08 14.72 6.40
C THR A 93 -9.62 14.74 6.86
N GLY A 94 -8.91 15.85 6.59
CA GLY A 94 -7.49 16.01 6.91
C GLY A 94 -7.13 15.84 8.39
N ALA A 95 -8.05 16.10 9.31
CA ALA A 95 -7.83 15.90 10.75
C ALA A 95 -7.64 14.41 11.12
N LEU A 96 -8.34 13.51 10.43
CA LEU A 96 -8.26 12.06 10.67
C LEU A 96 -7.03 11.39 10.03
N LEU A 97 -6.30 12.11 9.19
CA LEU A 97 -5.16 11.59 8.42
C LEU A 97 -3.80 12.05 8.98
N ARG A 98 -3.81 13.10 9.80
CA ARG A 98 -2.61 13.65 10.45
C ARG A 98 -2.17 12.89 11.69
N THR A 99 -2.94 11.90 12.13
CA THR A 99 -2.46 10.97 13.15
C THR A 99 -1.33 10.14 12.55
N TYR A 100 -0.11 10.42 12.99
CA TYR A 100 1.04 9.55 12.79
C TYR A 100 0.80 8.29 13.62
N THR A 101 0.28 7.25 12.98
CA THR A 101 0.29 5.87 13.48
C THR A 101 1.07 5.02 12.52
#